data_AF-A0A8J6LNG2-F1
#
_entry.id   AF-A0A8J6LNG2-F1
#
_cell.length_a   1.000
_cell.length_b   1.000
_cell.length_c   1.000
_cell.angle_alpha   90.00
_cell.angle_beta   90.00
_cell.angle_gamma   90.00
#
_symmetry.space_group_name_H-M   'P 1'
#
loop_
_entity.id
_entity.type
_entity.pdbx_description
1 polymer ?
#
loop_
_entity_poly.entity_id
_entity_poly.type
_entity_poly.pdbx_seq_one_letter_code
_entity_poly.pdbx_strand_id
1 'polypeptide(L)'
;MKGIAYRAYERRLVGRLDLTRVPRHVGVILDGNRRWAKAAGSRPEAGHQAGADKIHELLSWCSDAGVELVTLWLLSTDNLTRPDSELQPLLRIIETTVTEIAEGGWRVNPVGAIDLLPPETARVLKAAADATAERSGLLVNVAIGYGGRREIADAVRSLLQSHAARGTSIEELAEVIDVEHISEHLYTRGQPDPDLVIRTSGEQRLSGFLLWQSAHSEFHFCEAHWPDFRRIDFLRALREYARRDRRFGG
;
A
#
# COMPACT_ATOMS: atom_id res chain seq x y z
N MET A 1 -22.52 -4.82 -26.52
CA MET A 1 -22.36 -3.36 -26.66
C MET A 1 -21.54 -2.68 -25.55
N LYS A 2 -21.69 -3.01 -24.25
CA LYS A 2 -20.90 -2.39 -23.15
C LYS A 2 -19.37 -2.45 -23.34
N GLY A 3 -18.83 -3.54 -23.89
CA GLY A 3 -17.39 -3.72 -24.07
C GLY A 3 -16.73 -2.89 -25.20
N ILE A 4 -17.48 -2.38 -26.17
CA ILE A 4 -16.92 -1.53 -27.25
C ILE A 4 -16.84 -0.08 -26.76
N ALA A 5 -17.92 0.41 -26.15
CA ALA A 5 -17.94 1.74 -25.53
C ALA A 5 -16.91 1.87 -24.39
N TYR A 6 -16.77 0.82 -23.56
CA TYR A 6 -15.75 0.75 -22.50
C TYR A 6 -14.33 0.85 -23.08
N ARG A 7 -13.99 0.02 -24.08
CA ARG A 7 -12.67 0.06 -24.73
C ARG A 7 -12.40 1.39 -25.45
N ALA A 8 -13.40 1.99 -26.07
CA ALA A 8 -13.27 3.29 -26.73
C ALA A 8 -13.02 4.41 -25.71
N TYR A 9 -13.73 4.39 -24.57
CA TYR A 9 -13.51 5.35 -23.49
C TYR A 9 -12.13 5.18 -22.85
N GLU A 10 -11.72 3.94 -22.59
CA GLU A 10 -10.41 3.60 -22.05
C GLU A 10 -9.28 4.10 -22.96
N ARG A 11 -9.34 3.81 -24.27
CA ARG A 11 -8.35 4.34 -25.24
C ARG A 11 -8.31 5.86 -25.26
N ARG A 12 -9.48 6.53 -25.17
CA ARG A 12 -9.55 7.99 -25.10
C ARG A 12 -8.92 8.55 -23.82
N LEU A 13 -9.05 7.83 -22.71
CA LEU A 13 -8.46 8.21 -21.43
C LEU A 13 -6.94 8.03 -21.45
N VAL A 14 -6.46 6.90 -21.97
CA VAL A 14 -5.03 6.63 -22.20
C VAL A 14 -4.40 7.66 -23.13
N GLY A 15 -5.05 8.00 -24.25
CA GLY A 15 -4.57 9.05 -25.16
C GLY A 15 -4.60 10.46 -24.59
N ARG A 16 -5.14 10.65 -23.38
CA ARG A 16 -5.16 11.94 -22.65
C ARG A 16 -4.33 11.90 -21.35
N LEU A 17 -3.72 10.76 -21.04
CA LEU A 17 -2.78 10.66 -19.93
C LEU A 17 -1.47 11.29 -20.38
N ASP A 18 -1.05 12.32 -19.67
CA ASP A 18 0.29 12.85 -19.80
C ASP A 18 1.24 11.87 -19.09
N LEU A 19 1.89 11.00 -19.86
CA LEU A 19 2.83 10.01 -19.34
C LEU A 19 4.11 10.65 -18.76
N THR A 20 4.30 11.97 -18.92
CA THR A 20 5.37 12.70 -18.22
C THR A 20 5.00 13.03 -16.76
N ARG A 21 3.74 12.81 -16.35
CA ARG A 21 3.19 13.16 -15.03
C ARG A 21 2.52 11.96 -14.35
N VAL A 22 3.24 10.86 -14.25
CA VAL A 22 2.80 9.65 -13.52
C VAL A 22 3.32 9.72 -12.08
N PRO A 23 2.51 9.38 -11.06
CA PRO A 23 3.00 9.25 -9.69
C PRO A 23 4.05 8.14 -9.62
N ARG A 24 5.21 8.44 -9.04
CA ARG A 24 6.28 7.46 -8.83
C ARG A 24 5.88 6.44 -7.77
N HIS A 25 5.19 6.90 -6.71
CA HIS A 25 4.70 6.05 -5.63
C HIS A 25 3.19 6.18 -5.44
N VAL A 26 2.45 5.06 -5.54
CA VAL A 26 1.02 4.97 -5.26
C VAL A 26 0.74 4.14 -4.00
N GLY A 27 0.12 4.74 -2.99
CA GLY A 27 -0.44 4.03 -1.84
C GLY A 27 -1.89 3.62 -2.08
N VAL A 28 -2.30 2.40 -1.71
CA VAL A 28 -3.68 1.91 -1.93
C VAL A 28 -4.29 1.29 -0.69
N ILE A 29 -5.41 1.87 -0.25
CA ILE A 29 -6.26 1.35 0.83
C ILE A 29 -7.37 0.49 0.20
N LEU A 30 -7.22 -0.83 0.31
CA LEU A 30 -8.06 -1.85 -0.33
C LEU A 30 -9.38 -2.11 0.45
N ASP A 31 -10.21 -1.07 0.58
CA ASP A 31 -11.44 -1.11 1.38
C ASP A 31 -12.67 -1.59 0.57
N GLY A 32 -13.65 -2.16 1.27
CA GLY A 32 -14.92 -2.61 0.70
C GLY A 32 -15.10 -4.12 0.58
N ASN A 33 -14.08 -4.94 0.81
CA ASN A 33 -14.13 -6.41 0.62
C ASN A 33 -15.31 -7.09 1.34
N ARG A 34 -15.47 -6.83 2.64
CA ARG A 34 -16.58 -7.42 3.43
C ARG A 34 -17.95 -6.90 3.01
N ARG A 35 -18.05 -5.63 2.63
CA ARG A 35 -19.29 -5.00 2.16
C ARG A 35 -19.71 -5.57 0.80
N TRP A 36 -18.74 -5.77 -0.09
CA TRP A 36 -18.91 -6.44 -1.37
C TRP A 36 -19.43 -7.86 -1.21
N ALA A 37 -18.80 -8.68 -0.34
CA ALA A 37 -19.26 -10.03 -0.06
C ALA A 37 -20.69 -10.04 0.50
N LYS A 38 -20.99 -9.16 1.46
CA LYS A 38 -22.33 -9.04 2.05
C LYS A 38 -23.39 -8.67 1.01
N ALA A 39 -23.08 -7.75 0.09
CA ALA A 39 -23.99 -7.37 -0.99
C ALA A 39 -24.27 -8.54 -1.95
N ALA A 40 -23.31 -9.45 -2.12
CA ALA A 40 -23.44 -10.67 -2.90
C ALA A 40 -24.00 -11.87 -2.10
N GLY A 41 -24.46 -11.68 -0.85
CA GLY A 41 -24.94 -12.77 0.01
C GLY A 41 -23.86 -13.80 0.38
N SER A 42 -22.58 -13.44 0.23
CA SER A 42 -21.42 -14.31 0.40
C SER A 42 -20.73 -14.07 1.74
N ARG A 43 -19.87 -15.01 2.13
CA ARG A 43 -19.06 -14.90 3.37
C ARG A 43 -17.91 -13.89 3.21
N PRO A 44 -17.44 -13.25 4.30
CA PRO A 44 -16.35 -12.27 4.26
C PRO A 44 -15.08 -12.76 3.54
N GLU A 45 -14.74 -14.04 3.69
CA GLU A 45 -13.58 -14.66 3.06
C GLU A 45 -13.65 -14.59 1.54
N ALA A 46 -14.84 -14.75 0.95
CA ALA A 46 -15.03 -14.63 -0.50
C ALA A 46 -14.74 -13.20 -1.00
N GLY A 47 -15.08 -12.19 -0.19
CA GLY A 47 -14.76 -10.80 -0.53
C GLY A 47 -13.27 -10.49 -0.37
N HIS A 48 -12.61 -11.10 0.61
CA HIS A 48 -11.16 -10.99 0.76
C HIS A 48 -10.41 -11.69 -0.39
N GLN A 49 -10.86 -12.87 -0.82
CA GLN A 49 -10.30 -13.57 -1.98
C GLN A 49 -10.49 -12.76 -3.27
N ALA A 50 -11.71 -12.28 -3.54
CA ALA A 50 -11.95 -11.43 -4.71
C ALA A 50 -11.11 -10.13 -4.69
N GLY A 51 -10.83 -9.61 -3.48
CA GLY A 51 -9.90 -8.51 -3.29
C GLY A 51 -8.44 -8.89 -3.58
N ALA A 52 -7.99 -10.07 -3.16
CA ALA A 52 -6.66 -10.57 -3.48
C ALA A 52 -6.46 -10.70 -5.01
N ASP A 53 -7.43 -11.30 -5.69
CA ASP A 53 -7.40 -11.49 -7.15
C ASP A 53 -7.24 -10.15 -7.90
N LYS A 54 -7.82 -9.06 -7.36
CA LYS A 54 -7.75 -7.72 -7.96
C LYS A 54 -6.36 -7.09 -7.88
N ILE A 55 -5.51 -7.50 -6.93
CA ILE A 55 -4.18 -6.91 -6.73
C ILE A 55 -3.30 -7.13 -7.96
N HIS A 56 -3.32 -8.32 -8.56
CA HIS A 56 -2.55 -8.61 -9.78
C HIS A 56 -2.90 -7.67 -10.94
N GLU A 57 -4.20 -7.41 -11.14
CA GLU A 57 -4.65 -6.46 -12.15
C GLU A 57 -4.12 -5.06 -11.87
N LEU A 58 -4.23 -4.57 -10.63
CA LEU A 58 -3.72 -3.26 -10.24
C LEU A 58 -2.20 -3.15 -10.47
N LEU A 59 -1.40 -4.13 -10.03
CA LEU A 59 0.05 -4.10 -10.19
C LEU A 59 0.47 -4.11 -11.66
N SER A 60 -0.25 -4.86 -12.51
CA SER A 60 -0.08 -4.81 -13.96
C SER A 60 -0.39 -3.41 -14.50
N TRP A 61 -1.49 -2.76 -14.07
CA TRP A 61 -1.81 -1.40 -14.51
C TRP A 61 -0.78 -0.37 -14.04
N CYS A 62 -0.26 -0.50 -12.82
CA CYS A 62 0.81 0.34 -12.29
C CYS A 62 2.10 0.17 -13.10
N SER A 63 2.47 -1.08 -13.42
CA SER A 63 3.64 -1.39 -14.26
C SER A 63 3.50 -0.79 -15.66
N ASP A 64 2.34 -0.97 -16.30
CA ASP A 64 2.01 -0.38 -17.62
C ASP A 64 2.10 1.14 -17.62
N ALA A 65 1.71 1.77 -16.51
CA ALA A 65 1.71 3.22 -16.37
C ALA A 65 3.11 3.79 -16.03
N GLY A 66 4.07 2.96 -15.64
CA GLY A 66 5.40 3.41 -15.22
C GLY A 66 5.48 3.85 -13.75
N VAL A 67 4.57 3.36 -12.89
CA VAL A 67 4.69 3.54 -11.43
C VAL A 67 5.87 2.72 -10.92
N GLU A 68 6.73 3.33 -10.10
CA GLU A 68 7.96 2.71 -9.59
C GLU A 68 7.74 1.95 -8.28
N LEU A 69 6.79 2.44 -7.45
CA LEU A 69 6.51 1.90 -6.12
C LEU A 69 5.01 1.86 -5.85
N VAL A 70 4.52 0.74 -5.33
CA VAL A 70 3.14 0.61 -4.84
C VAL A 70 3.15 0.13 -3.39
N THR A 71 2.40 0.80 -2.51
CA THR A 71 2.17 0.32 -1.14
C THR A 71 0.72 -0.12 -0.98
N LEU A 72 0.51 -1.40 -0.69
CA LEU A 72 -0.81 -2.01 -0.50
C LEU A 72 -1.10 -2.22 0.98
N TRP A 73 -2.22 -1.72 1.48
CA TRP A 73 -2.64 -1.98 2.87
C TRP A 73 -3.47 -3.25 2.97
N LEU A 74 -2.83 -4.36 3.31
CA LEU A 74 -3.45 -5.68 3.34
C LEU A 74 -4.04 -6.02 4.71
N LEU A 75 -3.36 -5.63 5.79
CA LEU A 75 -3.78 -5.93 7.16
C LEU A 75 -3.33 -4.85 8.13
N SER A 76 -4.27 -4.23 8.84
CA SER A 76 -3.95 -3.24 9.87
C SER A 76 -3.54 -3.90 11.19
N THR A 77 -2.81 -3.16 12.05
CA THR A 77 -2.57 -3.59 13.45
C THR A 77 -3.87 -3.90 14.18
N ASP A 78 -4.93 -3.11 13.96
CA ASP A 78 -6.23 -3.28 14.59
C ASP A 78 -6.95 -4.55 14.13
N ASN A 79 -6.55 -5.13 12.98
CA ASN A 79 -7.12 -6.39 12.51
C ASN A 79 -6.50 -7.61 13.20
N LEU A 80 -5.34 -7.46 13.84
CA LEU A 80 -4.71 -8.54 14.61
C LEU A 80 -5.50 -8.87 15.88
N THR A 81 -6.39 -7.99 16.35
CA THR A 81 -7.24 -8.25 17.52
C THR A 81 -8.55 -8.96 17.17
N ARG A 82 -8.76 -9.36 15.91
CA ARG A 82 -9.95 -10.11 15.50
C ARG A 82 -9.89 -11.55 16.01
N PRO A 83 -11.05 -12.23 16.17
CA PRO A 83 -11.06 -13.64 16.53
C PRO A 83 -10.29 -14.51 15.53
N ASP A 84 -9.65 -15.57 16.00
CA ASP A 84 -8.85 -16.48 15.16
C ASP A 84 -9.64 -17.07 13.98
N SER A 85 -10.95 -17.30 14.17
CA SER A 85 -11.84 -17.79 13.12
C SER A 85 -11.97 -16.83 11.93
N GLU A 86 -11.76 -15.53 12.12
CA GLU A 86 -11.74 -14.51 11.06
C GLU A 86 -10.30 -14.19 10.62
N LEU A 87 -9.35 -14.15 11.55
CA LEU A 87 -7.96 -13.77 11.26
C LEU A 87 -7.22 -14.85 10.46
N GLN A 88 -7.35 -16.12 10.83
CA GLN A 88 -6.61 -17.22 10.18
C GLN A 88 -6.94 -17.40 8.69
N PRO A 89 -8.21 -17.34 8.24
CA PRO A 89 -8.52 -17.33 6.81
C PRO A 89 -7.92 -16.14 6.08
N LEU A 90 -7.95 -14.95 6.68
CA LEU A 90 -7.39 -13.73 6.07
C LEU A 90 -5.86 -13.82 5.92
N LEU A 91 -5.17 -14.32 6.93
CA LEU A 91 -3.72 -14.54 6.86
C LEU A 91 -3.34 -15.50 5.74
N ARG A 92 -4.06 -16.61 5.57
CA ARG A 92 -3.83 -17.53 4.45
C ARG A 92 -4.03 -16.88 3.09
N ILE A 93 -5.07 -16.05 2.93
CA ILE A 93 -5.29 -15.29 1.70
C ILE A 93 -4.11 -14.35 1.44
N ILE A 94 -3.62 -13.65 2.46
CA ILE A 94 -2.47 -12.74 2.36
C ILE A 94 -1.20 -13.51 1.99
N GLU A 95 -0.93 -14.65 2.63
CA GLU A 95 0.22 -15.52 2.33
C GLU A 95 0.23 -15.97 0.87
N THR A 96 -0.91 -16.45 0.36
CA THR A 96 -1.08 -16.78 -1.06
C THR A 96 -0.84 -15.55 -1.93
N THR A 97 -1.51 -14.44 -1.64
CA THR A 97 -1.39 -13.19 -2.42
C THR A 97 0.06 -12.73 -2.52
N VAL A 98 0.82 -12.73 -1.41
CA VAL A 98 2.21 -12.29 -1.40
C VAL A 98 3.10 -13.24 -2.22
N THR A 99 2.82 -14.54 -2.17
CA THR A 99 3.50 -15.53 -2.99
C THR A 99 3.22 -15.29 -4.47
N GLU A 100 1.95 -15.06 -4.84
CA GLU A 100 1.56 -14.79 -6.23
C GLU A 100 2.16 -13.46 -6.75
N ILE A 101 2.22 -12.40 -5.93
CA ILE A 101 2.93 -11.16 -6.30
C ILE A 101 4.42 -11.46 -6.58
N ALA A 102 5.06 -12.27 -5.74
CA ALA A 102 6.44 -12.69 -5.97
C ALA A 102 6.57 -13.58 -7.21
N GLU A 103 5.58 -14.39 -7.58
CA GLU A 103 5.61 -15.16 -8.83
C GLU A 103 5.33 -14.30 -10.06
N GLY A 104 4.57 -13.20 -9.90
CA GLY A 104 4.22 -12.24 -10.94
C GLY A 104 5.38 -11.35 -11.43
N GLY A 105 6.60 -11.53 -10.91
CA GLY A 105 7.80 -10.84 -11.38
C GLY A 105 8.10 -9.51 -10.68
N TRP A 106 7.33 -9.11 -9.68
CA TRP A 106 7.56 -7.87 -8.92
C TRP A 106 8.53 -8.05 -7.76
N ARG A 107 9.12 -6.95 -7.27
CA ARG A 107 9.92 -6.94 -6.04
C ARG A 107 9.00 -6.74 -4.84
N VAL A 108 9.05 -7.64 -3.86
CA VAL A 108 8.18 -7.59 -2.68
C VAL A 108 8.96 -7.05 -1.48
N ASN A 109 8.34 -6.13 -0.73
CA ASN A 109 8.88 -5.62 0.52
C ASN A 109 7.78 -5.59 1.60
N PRO A 110 7.78 -6.52 2.57
CA PRO A 110 6.85 -6.46 3.69
C PRO A 110 7.12 -5.26 4.59
N VAL A 111 6.08 -4.49 4.91
CA VAL A 111 6.17 -3.35 5.84
C VAL A 111 5.13 -3.48 6.95
N GLY A 112 5.51 -3.19 8.20
CA GLY A 112 4.63 -3.36 9.36
C GLY A 112 5.30 -4.12 10.49
N ALA A 113 4.51 -4.43 11.52
CA ALA A 113 4.97 -5.14 12.70
C ALA A 113 4.98 -6.66 12.48
N ILE A 114 5.93 -7.12 11.68
CA ILE A 114 6.08 -8.54 11.28
C ILE A 114 6.30 -9.44 12.51
N ASP A 115 6.91 -8.90 13.57
CA ASP A 115 7.14 -9.56 14.86
C ASP A 115 5.85 -9.96 15.60
N LEU A 116 4.72 -9.31 15.30
CA LEU A 116 3.41 -9.70 15.86
C LEU A 116 2.65 -10.72 15.03
N LEU A 117 3.14 -11.07 13.84
CA LEU A 117 2.46 -12.02 12.98
C LEU A 117 2.76 -13.45 13.43
N PRO A 118 1.87 -14.42 13.16
CA PRO A 118 2.18 -15.82 13.36
C PRO A 118 3.50 -16.20 12.65
N PRO A 119 4.31 -17.11 13.23
CA PRO A 119 5.62 -17.46 12.68
C PRO A 119 5.58 -17.91 11.22
N GLU A 120 4.51 -18.60 10.83
CA GLU A 120 4.33 -19.06 9.46
C GLU A 120 4.11 -17.89 8.49
N THR A 121 3.23 -16.96 8.82
CA THR A 121 3.02 -15.74 8.02
C THR A 121 4.33 -14.96 7.88
N ALA A 122 5.04 -14.72 8.98
CA ALA A 122 6.32 -14.01 8.95
C ALA A 122 7.35 -14.71 8.05
N ARG A 123 7.39 -16.05 8.07
CA ARG A 123 8.27 -16.87 7.22
C ARG A 123 7.92 -16.71 5.74
N VAL A 124 6.64 -16.74 5.38
CA VAL A 124 6.18 -16.54 3.98
C VAL A 124 6.56 -15.15 3.47
N LEU A 125 6.29 -14.11 4.27
CA LEU A 125 6.63 -12.73 3.92
C LEU A 125 8.14 -12.55 3.70
N LYS A 126 8.96 -13.10 4.59
CA LYS A 126 10.41 -13.06 4.46
C LYS A 126 10.90 -13.80 3.21
N ALA A 127 10.37 -15.00 2.96
CA ALA A 127 10.76 -15.79 1.79
C ALA A 127 10.44 -15.06 0.47
N ALA A 128 9.28 -14.40 0.38
CA ALA A 128 8.92 -13.59 -0.79
C ALA A 128 9.84 -12.36 -0.95
N ALA A 129 10.19 -11.68 0.15
CA ALA A 129 11.12 -10.55 0.11
C ALA A 129 12.52 -11.00 -0.37
N ASP A 130 13.06 -12.05 0.23
CA ASP A 130 14.39 -12.59 -0.07
C ASP A 130 14.46 -13.09 -1.54
N ALA A 131 13.44 -13.81 -2.01
CA ALA A 131 13.38 -14.34 -3.37
C ALA A 131 13.28 -13.26 -4.45
N THR A 132 12.90 -12.03 -4.08
CA THR A 132 12.67 -10.94 -5.03
C THR A 132 13.58 -9.73 -4.82
N ALA A 133 14.52 -9.79 -3.86
CA ALA A 133 15.34 -8.66 -3.43
C ALA A 133 16.15 -7.99 -4.56
N GLU A 134 16.66 -8.79 -5.50
CA GLU A 134 17.49 -8.33 -6.63
C GLU A 134 16.68 -7.98 -7.89
N ARG A 135 15.34 -8.05 -7.83
CA ARG A 135 14.51 -7.72 -8.99
C ARG A 135 14.47 -6.22 -9.22
N SER A 136 14.68 -5.83 -10.47
CA SER A 136 14.40 -4.49 -10.98
C SER A 136 12.93 -4.34 -11.36
N GLY A 137 12.44 -3.10 -11.42
CA GLY A 137 11.06 -2.79 -11.82
C GLY A 137 10.23 -2.35 -10.63
N LEU A 138 8.91 -2.59 -10.72
CA LEU A 138 7.96 -2.15 -9.69
C LEU A 138 8.26 -2.82 -8.33
N LEU A 139 8.51 -1.99 -7.33
CA LEU A 139 8.59 -2.39 -5.92
C LEU A 139 7.19 -2.37 -5.31
N VAL A 140 6.83 -3.42 -4.59
CA VAL A 140 5.53 -3.61 -3.96
C VAL A 140 5.72 -3.75 -2.46
N ASN A 141 5.38 -2.69 -1.74
CA ASN A 141 5.27 -2.75 -0.29
C ASN A 141 3.95 -3.43 0.09
N VAL A 142 4.03 -4.52 0.86
CA VAL A 142 2.86 -5.20 1.41
C VAL A 142 2.73 -4.85 2.89
N ALA A 143 1.82 -3.91 3.19
CA ALA A 143 1.61 -3.40 4.53
C ALA A 143 0.71 -4.34 5.35
N ILE A 144 1.33 -5.10 6.27
CA ILE A 144 0.70 -6.20 7.01
C ILE A 144 1.04 -6.07 8.50
N GLY A 145 0.01 -6.16 9.36
CA GLY A 145 0.18 -5.75 10.75
C GLY A 145 0.64 -4.29 10.85
N TYR A 146 0.21 -3.46 9.89
CA TYR A 146 0.69 -2.09 9.72
C TYR A 146 -0.29 -1.08 10.32
N GLY A 147 0.25 -0.09 11.02
CA GLY A 147 -0.49 1.10 11.44
C GLY A 147 0.48 2.26 11.62
N GLY A 148 0.21 3.40 10.98
CA GLY A 148 1.14 4.53 10.92
C GLY A 148 1.48 5.13 12.28
N ARG A 149 0.55 5.11 13.25
CA ARG A 149 0.86 5.52 14.63
C ARG A 149 1.87 4.60 15.29
N ARG A 150 1.76 3.30 15.04
CA ARG A 150 2.72 2.32 15.55
C ARG A 150 4.06 2.46 14.84
N GLU A 151 4.05 2.62 13.52
CA GLU A 151 5.28 2.84 12.74
C GLU A 151 6.09 4.02 13.31
N ILE A 152 5.43 5.16 13.59
CA ILE A 152 6.10 6.32 14.20
C ILE A 152 6.66 5.96 15.59
N ALA A 153 5.90 5.28 16.43
CA ALA A 153 6.37 4.88 17.76
C ALA A 153 7.56 3.90 17.69
N ASP A 154 7.54 2.97 16.73
CA ASP A 154 8.60 2.00 16.51
C ASP A 154 9.85 2.67 15.92
N ALA A 155 9.69 3.64 15.02
CA ALA A 155 10.77 4.45 14.47
C ALA A 155 11.47 5.27 15.55
N VAL A 156 10.71 5.99 16.38
CA VAL A 156 11.27 6.75 17.52
C VAL A 156 12.01 5.82 18.50
N ARG A 157 11.45 4.65 18.81
CA ARG A 157 12.13 3.66 19.67
C ARG A 157 13.44 3.18 19.05
N SER A 158 13.44 2.88 17.75
CA SER A 158 14.62 2.43 17.02
C SER A 158 15.71 3.51 16.98
N LEU A 159 15.33 4.77 16.77
CA LEU A 159 16.22 5.93 16.79
C LEU A 159 16.90 6.08 18.16
N LEU A 160 16.11 6.07 19.24
CA LEU A 160 16.64 6.17 20.60
C LEU A 160 17.61 5.02 20.92
N GLN A 161 17.28 3.79 20.53
CA GLN A 161 18.15 2.62 20.73
C GLN A 161 19.46 2.73 19.94
N SER A 162 19.40 3.21 18.69
CA SER A 162 20.57 3.39 17.83
C SER A 162 21.54 4.44 18.39
N HIS A 163 21.02 5.59 18.84
CA HIS A 163 21.84 6.64 19.48
C HIS A 163 22.41 6.21 20.83
N ALA A 164 21.62 5.53 21.66
CA ALA A 164 22.10 4.99 22.94
C ALA A 164 23.25 3.98 22.73
N ALA A 165 23.16 3.12 21.72
CA ALA A 165 24.22 2.16 21.37
C ALA A 165 25.51 2.84 20.89
N ARG A 166 25.42 4.08 20.38
CA ARG A 166 26.56 4.92 19.98
C ARG A 166 27.13 5.77 21.12
N GLY A 167 26.49 5.75 22.29
CA GLY A 167 26.89 6.55 23.46
C GLY A 167 26.46 8.01 23.40
N THR A 168 25.55 8.39 22.49
CA THR A 168 24.97 9.75 22.43
C THR A 168 24.05 9.98 23.64
N SER A 169 24.21 11.10 24.35
CA SER A 169 23.32 11.44 25.46
C SER A 169 21.94 11.87 24.96
N ILE A 170 20.93 11.91 25.84
CA ILE A 170 19.59 12.37 25.46
C ILE A 170 19.58 13.87 25.16
N GLU A 171 20.44 14.64 25.86
CA GLU A 171 20.62 16.07 25.65
C GLU A 171 21.22 16.35 24.27
N GLU A 172 22.27 15.62 23.89
CA GLU A 172 22.90 15.74 22.56
C GLU A 172 21.92 15.36 21.45
N LEU A 173 21.14 14.29 21.64
CA LEU A 173 20.16 13.85 20.65
C LEU A 173 19.03 14.87 20.47
N ALA A 174 18.55 15.46 21.56
CA ALA A 174 17.47 16.44 21.52
C ALA A 174 17.83 17.71 20.73
N GLU A 175 19.11 18.05 20.62
CA GLU A 175 19.59 19.20 19.82
C GLU A 175 19.59 18.94 18.31
N VAL A 176 19.73 17.68 17.89
CA VAL A 176 19.94 17.34 16.46
C VAL A 176 18.75 16.62 15.82
N ILE A 177 17.85 16.03 16.62
CA ILE A 177 16.74 15.25 16.08
C ILE A 177 15.80 16.10 15.22
N ASP A 178 15.47 15.59 14.04
CA ASP A 178 14.53 16.21 13.11
C ASP A 178 13.65 15.15 12.41
N VAL A 179 12.92 15.59 11.39
CA VAL A 179 12.00 14.77 10.58
C VAL A 179 12.77 13.69 9.81
N GLU A 180 13.94 14.02 9.29
CA GLU A 180 14.80 13.13 8.53
C GLU A 180 15.33 11.99 9.41
N HIS A 181 15.78 12.30 10.63
CA HIS A 181 16.22 11.28 11.59
C HIS A 181 15.11 10.27 11.90
N ILE A 182 13.86 10.72 12.08
CA ILE A 182 12.72 9.80 12.29
C ILE A 182 12.46 8.97 11.02
N SER A 183 12.56 9.60 9.85
CA SER A 183 12.30 8.97 8.54
C SER A 183 13.26 7.82 8.22
N GLU A 184 14.52 7.91 8.65
CA GLU A 184 15.52 6.84 8.53
C GLU A 184 15.17 5.56 9.31
N HIS A 185 14.27 5.68 10.30
CA HIS A 185 13.83 4.58 11.15
C HIS A 185 12.42 4.06 10.84
N LEU A 186 11.71 4.64 9.87
CA LEU A 186 10.41 4.14 9.41
C LEU A 186 10.54 2.78 8.68
N TYR A 187 9.44 2.04 8.56
CA TYR A 187 9.44 0.78 7.81
C TYR A 187 9.72 0.99 6.32
N THR A 188 9.39 2.18 5.80
CA THR A 188 9.60 2.60 4.40
C THR A 188 10.91 3.38 4.20
N ARG A 189 11.88 3.29 5.12
CA ARG A 189 13.15 4.05 5.05
C ARG A 189 13.82 3.94 3.67
N GLY A 190 14.35 5.07 3.19
CA GLY A 190 15.05 5.15 1.89
C GLY A 190 14.14 5.05 0.66
N GLN A 191 12.81 5.03 0.84
CA GLN A 191 11.83 5.03 -0.25
C GLN A 191 11.19 6.42 -0.39
N PRO A 192 10.77 6.83 -1.61
CA PRO A 192 10.06 8.08 -1.78
C PRO A 192 8.67 8.02 -1.13
N ASP A 193 8.20 9.16 -0.65
CA ASP A 193 6.83 9.32 -0.17
C ASP A 193 5.79 9.05 -1.29
N PRO A 194 4.57 8.58 -0.93
CA PRO A 194 3.51 8.40 -1.90
C PRO A 194 3.12 9.74 -2.54
N ASP A 195 3.16 9.78 -3.86
CA ASP A 195 2.62 10.89 -4.64
C ASP A 195 1.08 10.91 -4.60
N LEU A 196 0.48 9.71 -4.64
CA LEU A 196 -0.95 9.51 -4.74
C LEU A 196 -1.38 8.40 -3.77
N VAL A 197 -2.39 8.68 -2.95
CA VAL A 197 -3.07 7.66 -2.13
C VAL A 197 -4.49 7.46 -2.65
N ILE A 198 -4.78 6.22 -3.05
CA ILE A 198 -6.09 5.78 -3.53
C ILE A 198 -6.79 5.03 -2.40
N ARG A 199 -8.06 5.36 -2.15
CA ARG A 199 -8.93 4.59 -1.26
C ARG A 199 -10.26 4.27 -1.91
N THR A 200 -10.64 2.99 -1.87
CA THR A 200 -11.93 2.49 -2.38
C THR A 200 -13.04 2.57 -1.33
N SER A 201 -14.26 2.19 -1.73
CA SER A 201 -15.49 2.08 -0.93
C SER A 201 -16.17 3.38 -0.48
N GLY A 202 -15.74 4.54 -0.99
CA GLY A 202 -16.34 5.84 -0.70
C GLY A 202 -15.93 6.45 0.66
N GLU A 203 -15.12 5.75 1.45
CA GLU A 203 -14.65 6.26 2.74
C GLU A 203 -13.57 7.33 2.56
N GLN A 204 -13.77 8.52 3.15
CA GLN A 204 -12.87 9.67 3.01
C GLN A 204 -12.00 9.88 4.26
N ARG A 205 -11.15 8.91 4.58
CA ARG A 205 -10.15 8.99 5.67
C ARG A 205 -8.94 8.11 5.36
N LEU A 206 -7.86 8.23 6.11
CA LEU A 206 -6.67 7.35 5.95
C LEU A 206 -6.67 6.15 6.87
N SER A 207 -7.43 6.18 7.96
CA SER A 207 -7.50 5.08 8.94
C SER A 207 -6.13 4.65 9.50
N GLY A 208 -5.12 5.54 9.46
CA GLY A 208 -3.78 5.22 9.95
C GLY A 208 -2.82 4.69 8.88
N PHE A 209 -3.20 4.67 7.59
CA PHE A 209 -2.29 4.29 6.51
C PHE A 209 -1.32 5.42 6.16
N LEU A 210 -0.01 5.12 6.10
CA LEU A 210 1.08 6.02 5.70
C LEU A 210 1.00 7.43 6.30
N LEU A 211 0.75 7.54 7.61
CA LEU A 211 0.47 8.84 8.25
C LEU A 211 1.60 9.86 8.11
N TRP A 212 2.85 9.39 8.16
CA TRP A 212 4.02 10.24 8.02
C TRP A 212 4.28 10.57 6.55
N GLN A 213 4.36 9.52 5.73
CA GLN A 213 4.76 9.57 4.34
C GLN A 213 3.71 10.32 3.49
N SER A 214 2.43 10.28 3.87
CA SER A 214 1.36 10.91 3.10
C SER A 214 1.09 12.39 3.40
N ALA A 215 1.97 13.06 4.16
CA ALA A 215 1.79 14.45 4.57
C ALA A 215 1.57 15.41 3.39
N HIS A 216 2.16 15.12 2.22
CA HIS A 216 2.05 15.91 1.00
C HIS A 216 1.45 15.11 -0.17
N SER A 217 0.83 13.96 0.10
CA SER A 217 0.19 13.16 -0.95
C SER A 217 -1.07 13.81 -1.48
N GLU A 218 -1.34 13.54 -2.75
CA GLU A 218 -2.67 13.74 -3.31
C GLU A 218 -3.57 12.55 -2.95
N PHE A 219 -4.82 12.83 -2.59
CA PHE A 219 -5.80 11.79 -2.26
C PHE A 219 -6.86 11.63 -3.35
N HIS A 220 -7.14 10.38 -3.71
CA HIS A 220 -8.23 10.00 -4.61
C HIS A 220 -9.14 8.97 -3.94
N PHE A 221 -10.39 9.37 -3.69
CA PHE A 221 -11.40 8.52 -3.07
C PHE A 221 -12.39 8.03 -4.13
N CYS A 222 -12.52 6.71 -4.26
CA CYS A 222 -13.42 6.06 -5.22
C CYS A 222 -14.57 5.36 -4.48
N GLU A 223 -15.81 5.49 -5.00
CA GLU A 223 -16.99 4.85 -4.42
C GLU A 223 -17.00 3.32 -4.59
N ALA A 224 -16.39 2.80 -5.65
CA ALA A 224 -16.36 1.37 -5.94
C ALA A 224 -15.73 0.60 -4.78
N HIS A 225 -16.29 -0.56 -4.44
CA HIS A 225 -15.63 -1.49 -3.52
C HIS A 225 -14.37 -2.06 -4.19
N TRP A 226 -13.36 -2.42 -3.39
CA TRP A 226 -12.08 -2.91 -3.91
C TRP A 226 -12.22 -4.04 -4.95
N PRO A 227 -13.04 -5.09 -4.74
CA PRO A 227 -13.19 -6.14 -5.76
C PRO A 227 -13.80 -5.65 -7.09
N ASP A 228 -14.56 -4.55 -7.06
CA ASP A 228 -15.16 -3.92 -8.24
C ASP A 228 -14.29 -2.78 -8.82
N PHE A 229 -13.10 -2.53 -8.27
CA PHE A 229 -12.20 -1.50 -8.78
C PHE A 229 -11.69 -1.88 -10.17
N ARG A 230 -11.85 -0.98 -11.15
CA ARG A 230 -11.52 -1.26 -12.56
C ARG A 230 -10.38 -0.40 -13.04
N ARG A 231 -9.75 -0.81 -14.14
CA ARG A 231 -8.72 -0.03 -14.84
C ARG A 231 -9.14 1.40 -15.14
N ILE A 232 -10.40 1.62 -15.53
CA ILE A 232 -10.94 2.97 -15.78
C ILE A 232 -10.92 3.86 -14.54
N ASP A 233 -11.10 3.30 -13.35
CA ASP A 233 -11.11 4.03 -12.09
C ASP A 233 -9.67 4.38 -11.68
N PHE A 234 -8.73 3.44 -11.88
CA PHE A 234 -7.30 3.71 -11.76
C PHE A 234 -6.81 4.82 -12.72
N LEU A 235 -7.13 4.73 -14.00
CA LEU A 235 -6.75 5.74 -14.99
C LEU A 235 -7.37 7.12 -14.70
N ARG A 236 -8.55 7.17 -14.06
CA ARG A 236 -9.14 8.44 -13.58
C ARG A 236 -8.32 9.02 -12.44
N ALA A 237 -7.88 8.21 -11.49
CA ALA A 237 -7.01 8.65 -10.40
C ALA A 237 -5.69 9.24 -10.95
N LEU A 238 -5.04 8.55 -11.89
CA LEU A 238 -3.83 9.05 -12.55
C LEU A 238 -4.06 10.37 -13.29
N ARG A 239 -5.18 10.48 -14.01
CA ARG A 239 -5.52 11.70 -14.74
C ARG A 239 -5.80 12.87 -13.78
N GLU A 240 -6.43 12.61 -12.65
CA GLU A 240 -6.67 13.63 -11.63
C GLU A 240 -5.37 14.11 -11.01
N TYR A 241 -4.46 13.19 -10.68
CA TYR A 241 -3.10 13.51 -10.25
C TYR A 241 -2.37 14.38 -11.28
N ALA A 242 -2.33 13.96 -12.55
CA ALA A 242 -1.61 14.68 -13.62
C ALA A 242 -2.15 16.10 -13.89
N ARG A 243 -3.44 16.35 -13.60
CA ARG A 243 -4.12 17.63 -13.81
C ARG A 243 -3.92 18.63 -12.69
N ARG A 244 -3.58 18.19 -11.48
CA ARG A 244 -3.33 19.11 -10.36
C ARG A 244 -2.07 19.90 -10.71
N ASP A 245 -2.22 21.22 -10.72
CA ASP A 245 -1.11 22.11 -10.98
C ASP A 245 -0.17 22.00 -9.79
N ARG A 246 1.04 21.47 -10.00
CA ARG A 246 2.04 21.34 -8.94
C ARG A 246 2.45 22.74 -8.53
N ARG A 247 1.75 23.31 -7.54
CA ARG A 247 2.21 24.51 -6.87
C ARG A 247 3.51 24.11 -6.17
N PHE A 248 4.63 24.67 -6.64
CA PHE A 248 5.90 24.54 -5.95
C PHE A 248 5.70 25.03 -4.51
N GLY A 249 5.69 24.09 -3.55
CA GLY A 249 5.48 24.37 -2.13
C GLY A 249 4.32 23.63 -1.44
N GLY A 250 3.53 22.83 -2.17
CA GLY A 250 2.44 22.00 -1.61
C GLY A 250 1.16 22.01 -2.44
#